data_AF-A0A0K2T4T0-F1
#
_entry.id   AF-A0A0K2T4T0-F1
#
_cell.length_a   1.000
_cell.length_b   1.000
_cell.length_c   1.000
_cell.angle_alpha   90.00
_cell.angle_beta   90.00
_cell.angle_gamma   90.00
#
_symmetry.space_group_name_H-M   'P 1'
#
loop_
_entity.id
_entity.type
_entity.pdbx_description
1 polymer ?
#
loop_
_entity_poly.entity_id
_entity_poly.type
_entity_poly.pdbx_seq_one_letter_code
_entity_poly.pdbx_strand_id
1 'polypeptide(L)'
;GTFFSYFIVGGILSLVSCIYKSWRIHPEIKPAEKPLKWISRFEVSYGIPFGEGVPNKWIGPYSAFSIILTFWQLMAMVLILSYTCNLRSYLIVNPYERPIDSLEELKVSNYQFVVGLYEQIYAFADPYLRESMHYFLERDRLIIKDSQIFLPDVVKPDQCSVQHSTSSYYMNYKSVKKDGIPQFHVAQVPFNSPFVSWYFKKPNLISTKMRENVARVMDSGMAMRFYKDNVPPLYKVKEESKIEAQSLDEVII
;
A
#
# COMPACT_ATOMS: atom_id res chain seq x y z
N GLY A 1 -19.25 0.03 5.79
CA GLY A 1 -19.67 -1.33 5.38
C GLY A 1 -20.99 -1.74 6.00
N THR A 2 -21.06 -1.84 7.33
CA THR A 2 -22.21 -2.37 8.08
C THR A 2 -23.53 -1.64 7.86
N PHE A 3 -23.52 -0.31 7.75
CA PHE A 3 -24.76 0.46 7.51
C PHE A 3 -25.41 0.14 6.16
N PHE A 4 -24.60 -0.12 5.14
CA PHE A 4 -25.06 -0.43 3.79
C PHE A 4 -25.66 -1.85 3.71
N SER A 5 -25.08 -2.80 4.43
CA SER A 5 -25.63 -4.16 4.52
C SER A 5 -26.97 -4.19 5.25
N TYR A 6 -27.16 -3.42 6.33
CA TYR A 6 -28.45 -3.34 7.02
C TYR A 6 -29.53 -2.70 6.15
N PHE A 7 -29.17 -1.74 5.29
CA PHE A 7 -30.12 -1.09 4.37
C PHE A 7 -30.54 -2.00 3.21
N ILE A 8 -29.61 -2.73 2.60
CA ILE A 8 -29.93 -3.71 1.55
C ILE A 8 -30.79 -4.84 2.14
N VAL A 9 -30.40 -5.38 3.30
CA VAL A 9 -31.16 -6.42 3.97
C VAL A 9 -32.54 -5.91 4.40
N GLY A 10 -32.64 -4.68 4.91
CA GLY A 10 -33.91 -4.04 5.26
C GLY A 10 -34.81 -3.81 4.05
N GLY A 11 -34.25 -3.37 2.91
CA GLY A 11 -34.97 -3.22 1.65
C GLY A 11 -35.50 -4.54 1.11
N ILE A 12 -34.66 -5.59 1.13
CA ILE A 12 -35.06 -6.95 0.72
C ILE A 12 -36.13 -7.51 1.67
N LEU A 13 -35.98 -7.37 2.98
CA LEU A 13 -36.96 -7.84 3.97
C LEU A 13 -38.29 -7.08 3.86
N SER A 14 -38.26 -5.78 3.58
CA SER A 14 -39.47 -4.98 3.32
C SER A 14 -40.18 -5.46 2.06
N LEU A 15 -39.43 -5.74 0.98
CA LEU A 15 -39.94 -6.34 -0.25
C LEU A 15 -40.57 -7.71 -0.01
N VAL A 16 -39.88 -8.60 0.72
CA VAL A 16 -40.39 -9.93 1.08
C VAL A 16 -41.64 -9.82 1.96
N SER A 17 -41.69 -8.87 2.89
CA SER A 17 -42.87 -8.62 3.73
C SER A 17 -44.07 -8.13 2.91
N CYS A 18 -43.84 -7.23 1.94
CA CYS A 18 -44.87 -6.78 1.01
C CYS A 18 -45.38 -7.91 0.11
N ILE A 19 -44.47 -8.77 -0.39
CA ILE A 19 -44.82 -9.97 -1.16
C ILE A 19 -45.67 -10.90 -0.31
N TYR A 20 -45.26 -11.18 0.92
CA TYR A 20 -45.96 -12.07 1.84
C TYR A 20 -47.36 -11.54 2.21
N LYS A 21 -47.49 -10.24 2.54
CA LYS A 21 -48.79 -9.61 2.82
C LYS A 21 -49.72 -9.62 1.61
N SER A 22 -49.20 -9.33 0.41
CA SER A 22 -50.00 -9.35 -0.80
C SER A 22 -50.50 -10.75 -1.15
N TRP A 23 -49.71 -11.79 -0.86
CA TRP A 23 -50.10 -13.18 -1.09
C TRP A 23 -51.17 -13.66 -0.11
N ARG A 24 -51.07 -13.22 1.16
CA ARG A 24 -52.03 -13.58 2.23
C ARG A 24 -53.42 -12.97 2.06
N ILE A 25 -53.51 -11.77 1.47
CA ILE A 25 -54.78 -11.03 1.35
C ILE A 25 -55.63 -11.53 0.15
N HIS A 26 -55.03 -12.18 -0.85
CA HIS A 26 -55.73 -12.64 -2.05
C HIS A 26 -55.31 -14.07 -2.48
N PRO A 27 -55.77 -15.12 -1.77
CA PRO A 27 -55.41 -16.51 -2.06
C PRO A 27 -55.97 -17.05 -3.38
N GLU A 28 -56.98 -16.40 -3.99
CA GLU A 28 -57.65 -16.89 -5.20
C GLU A 28 -56.97 -16.49 -6.52
N ILE A 29 -55.86 -15.76 -6.48
CA ILE A 29 -55.14 -15.35 -7.68
C ILE A 29 -54.27 -16.51 -8.19
N LYS A 30 -54.76 -17.27 -9.18
CA LYS A 30 -54.00 -18.31 -9.89
C LYS A 30 -52.70 -17.74 -10.51
N PRO A 31 -51.54 -18.42 -10.40
CA PRO A 31 -50.22 -17.86 -10.67
C PRO A 31 -49.83 -17.66 -12.16
N ALA A 32 -50.72 -17.83 -13.13
CA ALA A 32 -50.30 -18.00 -14.53
C ALA A 32 -50.08 -16.70 -15.35
N GLU A 33 -50.68 -15.55 -15.00
CA GLU A 33 -50.64 -14.35 -15.89
C GLU A 33 -50.04 -13.06 -15.27
N LYS A 34 -49.63 -13.08 -14.00
CA LYS A 34 -49.15 -11.88 -13.29
C LYS A 34 -47.62 -11.70 -13.10
N PRO A 35 -46.69 -12.57 -13.55
CA PRO A 35 -45.25 -12.34 -13.32
C PRO A 35 -44.70 -11.12 -14.08
N LEU A 36 -45.30 -10.74 -15.22
CA LEU A 36 -44.86 -9.58 -16.03
C LEU A 36 -44.95 -8.24 -15.27
N LYS A 37 -45.91 -8.07 -14.36
CA LYS A 37 -46.06 -6.83 -13.59
C LYS A 37 -44.98 -6.68 -12.51
N TRP A 38 -44.34 -7.77 -12.09
CA TRP A 38 -43.26 -7.73 -11.11
C TRP A 38 -41.92 -7.44 -11.77
N ILE A 39 -41.65 -8.07 -12.91
CA ILE A 39 -40.44 -7.82 -13.71
C ILE A 39 -40.36 -6.35 -14.10
N SER A 40 -41.46 -5.77 -14.59
CA SER A 40 -41.52 -4.34 -14.94
C SER A 40 -41.33 -3.38 -13.75
N ARG A 41 -41.63 -3.78 -12.52
CA ARG A 41 -41.32 -2.97 -11.32
C ARG A 41 -39.86 -3.11 -10.91
N PHE A 42 -39.27 -4.27 -11.13
CA PHE A 42 -37.85 -4.54 -10.89
C PHE A 42 -36.97 -3.77 -11.88
N GLU A 43 -37.36 -3.74 -13.15
CA GLU A 43 -36.75 -2.94 -14.21
C GLU A 43 -36.74 -1.45 -13.86
N VAL A 44 -37.85 -0.91 -13.34
CA VAL A 44 -37.90 0.51 -12.92
C VAL A 44 -36.94 0.78 -11.75
N SER A 45 -36.89 -0.10 -10.74
CA SER A 45 -36.01 0.10 -9.59
C SER A 45 -34.52 0.00 -9.94
N TYR A 46 -34.15 -0.88 -10.88
CA TYR A 46 -32.78 -1.02 -11.37
C TYR A 46 -32.40 0.05 -12.39
N GLY A 47 -33.30 0.44 -13.28
CA GLY A 47 -33.04 1.40 -14.36
C GLY A 47 -32.76 2.82 -13.86
N ILE A 48 -33.37 3.23 -12.74
CA ILE A 48 -33.17 4.56 -12.14
C ILE A 48 -31.68 4.84 -11.82
N PRO A 49 -30.95 3.95 -11.11
CA PRO A 49 -29.50 4.06 -10.95
C PRO A 49 -28.68 4.15 -12.24
N PHE A 50 -29.17 3.64 -13.37
CA PHE A 50 -28.47 3.67 -14.65
C PHE A 50 -28.93 4.80 -15.58
N GLY A 51 -29.78 5.70 -15.09
CA GLY A 51 -30.30 6.82 -15.89
C GLY A 51 -31.37 6.42 -16.90
N GLU A 52 -31.90 5.21 -16.81
CA GLU A 52 -33.06 4.82 -17.61
C GLU A 52 -34.30 5.54 -17.08
N GLY A 53 -34.96 6.30 -17.96
CA GLY A 53 -36.15 7.06 -17.60
C GLY A 53 -37.27 6.16 -17.10
N VAL A 54 -37.94 6.57 -16.01
CA VAL A 54 -39.13 5.86 -15.53
C VAL A 54 -40.23 6.00 -16.58
N PRO A 55 -40.86 4.91 -17.04
CA PRO A 55 -41.92 5.00 -18.04
C PRO A 55 -43.09 5.85 -17.50
N ASN A 56 -43.53 6.86 -18.26
CA ASN A 56 -44.58 7.82 -17.86
C ASN A 56 -45.88 7.17 -17.34
N LYS A 57 -46.19 5.94 -17.76
CA LYS A 57 -47.36 5.16 -17.31
C LYS A 57 -47.41 4.87 -15.81
N TRP A 58 -46.30 5.02 -15.08
CA TRP A 58 -46.21 4.75 -13.65
C TRP A 58 -46.26 6.03 -12.79
N ILE A 59 -46.20 7.21 -13.42
CA ILE A 59 -46.14 8.51 -12.73
C ILE A 59 -47.57 9.06 -12.65
N GLY A 60 -48.32 8.59 -11.66
CA GLY A 60 -49.60 9.20 -11.30
C GLY A 60 -49.40 10.54 -10.57
N PRO A 61 -50.29 11.54 -10.74
CA PRO A 61 -50.06 12.90 -10.25
C PRO A 61 -50.03 13.04 -8.72
N TYR A 62 -50.61 12.10 -7.95
CA TYR A 62 -50.71 12.21 -6.48
C TYR A 62 -50.66 10.85 -5.76
N SER A 63 -49.59 10.09 -5.96
CA SER A 63 -49.44 8.80 -5.28
C SER A 63 -48.23 8.81 -4.34
N ALA A 64 -48.34 8.17 -3.17
CA ALA A 64 -47.21 7.92 -2.27
C ALA A 64 -46.02 7.23 -2.99
N PHE A 65 -46.30 6.52 -4.09
CA PHE A 65 -45.31 5.93 -4.96
C PHE A 65 -44.39 6.95 -5.64
N SER A 66 -44.89 8.12 -6.01
CA SER A 66 -44.07 9.20 -6.58
C SER A 66 -43.04 9.71 -5.57
N ILE A 67 -43.40 9.83 -4.28
CA ILE A 67 -42.48 10.23 -3.21
C ILE A 67 -41.38 9.17 -3.02
N ILE A 68 -41.76 7.88 -3.04
CA ILE A 68 -40.80 6.77 -2.94
C ILE A 68 -39.84 6.77 -4.14
N LEU A 69 -40.35 7.00 -5.36
CA LEU A 69 -39.53 7.10 -6.56
C LEU A 69 -38.56 8.28 -6.50
N THR A 70 -39.01 9.46 -6.05
CA THR A 70 -38.13 10.63 -5.89
C THR A 70 -37.04 10.37 -4.85
N PHE A 71 -37.38 9.74 -3.73
CA PHE A 71 -36.39 9.36 -2.73
C PHE A 71 -35.38 8.33 -3.27
N TRP A 72 -35.86 7.35 -4.06
CA TRP A 72 -35.00 6.37 -4.71
C TRP A 72 -34.06 7.02 -5.73
N GLN A 73 -34.56 7.97 -6.53
CA GLN A 73 -33.76 8.77 -7.46
C GLN A 73 -32.70 9.59 -6.72
N LEU A 74 -33.06 10.24 -5.61
CA LEU A 74 -32.11 10.99 -4.80
C LEU A 74 -31.00 10.07 -4.24
N MET A 75 -31.38 8.88 -3.75
CA MET A 75 -30.42 7.90 -3.25
C MET A 75 -29.47 7.40 -4.37
N ALA A 76 -30.03 7.08 -5.53
CA ALA A 76 -29.26 6.69 -6.71
C ALA A 76 -28.27 7.79 -7.13
N MET A 77 -28.72 9.05 -7.14
CA MET A 77 -27.86 10.20 -7.43
C MET A 77 -26.70 10.30 -6.44
N VAL A 78 -26.97 10.17 -5.13
CA VAL A 78 -25.92 10.21 -4.09
C VAL A 78 -24.92 9.05 -4.27
N LEU A 79 -25.38 7.85 -4.63
CA LEU A 79 -24.50 6.71 -4.88
C LEU A 79 -23.60 6.94 -6.10
N ILE A 80 -24.16 7.39 -7.21
CA ILE A 80 -23.40 7.69 -8.44
C ILE A 80 -22.40 8.82 -8.18
N LEU A 81 -22.81 9.87 -7.46
CA LEU A 81 -21.91 10.96 -7.08
C LEU A 81 -20.79 10.49 -6.16
N SER A 82 -21.10 9.65 -5.16
CA SER A 82 -20.08 9.09 -4.26
C SER A 82 -19.09 8.21 -5.01
N TYR A 83 -19.58 7.37 -5.92
CA TYR A 83 -18.74 6.52 -6.77
C TYR A 83 -17.86 7.34 -7.72
N THR A 84 -18.42 8.36 -8.38
CA THR A 84 -17.67 9.23 -9.29
C THR A 84 -16.65 10.09 -8.55
N CYS A 85 -16.98 10.59 -7.35
CA CYS A 85 -16.01 11.27 -6.48
C CYS A 85 -14.86 10.35 -6.07
N ASN A 86 -15.17 9.11 -5.66
CA ASN A 86 -14.14 8.13 -5.27
C ASN A 86 -13.27 7.69 -6.46
N LEU A 87 -13.90 7.45 -7.61
CA LEU A 87 -13.19 7.13 -8.85
C LEU A 87 -12.29 8.31 -9.26
N ARG A 88 -12.79 9.54 -9.17
CA ARG A 88 -12.00 10.74 -9.46
C ARG A 88 -10.81 10.88 -8.51
N SER A 89 -10.96 10.59 -7.21
CA SER A 89 -9.81 10.58 -6.30
C SER A 89 -8.77 9.52 -6.71
N TYR A 90 -9.20 8.33 -7.12
CA TYR A 90 -8.28 7.30 -7.61
C TYR A 90 -7.61 7.66 -8.94
N LEU A 91 -8.26 8.44 -9.79
CA LEU A 91 -7.68 8.89 -11.08
C LEU A 91 -6.75 10.09 -10.94
N ILE A 92 -6.93 10.92 -9.90
CA ILE A 92 -6.04 12.07 -9.63
C ILE A 92 -4.75 11.60 -8.97
N VAL A 93 -4.80 10.58 -8.12
CA VAL A 93 -3.62 10.01 -7.46
C VAL A 93 -2.97 9.03 -8.44
N ASN A 94 -1.77 9.35 -8.92
CA ASN A 94 -0.97 8.37 -9.66
C ASN A 94 -0.83 7.11 -8.79
N PRO A 95 -1.06 5.91 -9.34
CA PRO A 95 -0.95 4.69 -8.56
C PRO A 95 0.45 4.64 -7.96
N TYR A 96 0.52 4.76 -6.64
CA TYR A 96 1.77 4.59 -5.91
C TYR A 96 2.21 3.16 -6.17
N GLU A 97 3.32 2.96 -6.87
CA GLU A 97 3.92 1.64 -6.98
C GLU A 97 4.14 1.15 -5.56
N ARG A 98 3.52 0.03 -5.21
CA ARG A 98 3.63 -0.51 -3.85
C ARG A 98 5.13 -0.72 -3.60
N PRO A 99 5.72 -0.02 -2.63
CA PRO A 99 7.13 -0.13 -2.38
C PRO A 99 7.44 -1.53 -1.85
N ILE A 100 8.65 -2.00 -2.11
CA ILE A 100 9.15 -3.26 -1.55
C ILE A 100 9.77 -2.95 -0.21
N ASP A 101 9.19 -3.47 0.86
CA ASP A 101 9.63 -3.20 2.23
C ASP A 101 10.44 -4.35 2.85
N SER A 102 10.48 -5.52 2.21
CA SER A 102 11.25 -6.66 2.69
C SER A 102 11.83 -7.53 1.57
N LEU A 103 12.76 -8.41 1.95
CA LEU A 103 13.37 -9.36 1.01
C LEU A 103 12.35 -10.41 0.53
N GLU A 104 11.37 -10.76 1.35
CA GLU A 104 10.31 -11.71 1.04
C GLU A 104 9.34 -11.11 0.02
N GLU A 105 8.99 -9.83 0.17
CA GLU A 105 8.22 -9.09 -0.83
C GLU A 105 8.99 -9.00 -2.15
N LEU A 106 10.31 -8.78 -2.10
CA LEU A 106 11.15 -8.76 -3.29
C LEU A 106 11.11 -10.10 -4.04
N LYS A 107 11.12 -11.24 -3.34
CA LYS A 107 11.04 -12.58 -3.94
C LYS A 107 9.76 -12.75 -4.75
N VAL A 108 8.61 -12.31 -4.21
CA VAL A 108 7.30 -12.42 -4.87
C VAL A 108 7.14 -11.42 -6.01
N SER A 109 7.85 -10.28 -5.94
CA SER A 109 7.83 -9.26 -6.99
C SER A 109 8.56 -9.71 -8.28
N ASN A 110 8.52 -8.87 -9.33
CA ASN A 110 9.26 -9.09 -10.58
C ASN A 110 10.57 -8.28 -10.69
N TYR A 111 10.94 -7.52 -9.64
CA TYR A 111 12.11 -6.65 -9.68
C TYR A 111 13.41 -7.45 -9.71
N GLN A 112 14.44 -6.92 -10.38
CA GLN A 112 15.77 -7.52 -10.32
C GLN A 112 16.46 -7.12 -9.02
N PHE A 113 17.24 -8.04 -8.46
CA PHE A 113 17.98 -7.82 -7.24
C PHE A 113 19.45 -7.51 -7.56
N VAL A 114 19.90 -6.31 -7.24
CA VAL A 114 21.26 -5.82 -7.50
C VAL A 114 22.04 -5.80 -6.19
N VAL A 115 23.12 -6.55 -6.15
CA VAL A 115 23.96 -6.69 -4.95
C VAL A 115 25.39 -6.32 -5.29
N GLY A 116 26.03 -5.51 -4.44
CA GLY A 116 27.45 -5.23 -4.55
C GLY A 116 28.28 -6.44 -4.13
N LEU A 117 29.51 -6.54 -4.65
CA LEU A 117 30.41 -7.66 -4.34
C LEU A 117 30.64 -7.85 -2.83
N TYR A 118 30.70 -6.76 -2.07
CA TYR A 118 30.90 -6.82 -0.62
C TYR A 118 29.67 -7.37 0.09
N GLU A 119 28.50 -6.83 -0.21
CA GLU A 119 27.20 -7.26 0.33
C GLU A 119 26.92 -8.73 0.02
N GLN A 120 27.35 -9.20 -1.16
CA GLN A 120 27.26 -10.59 -1.55
C GLN A 120 28.00 -11.49 -0.54
N ILE A 121 29.24 -11.16 -0.18
CA ILE A 121 30.04 -11.97 0.75
C ILE A 121 29.31 -12.13 2.10
N TYR A 122 28.72 -11.05 2.63
CA TYR A 122 27.93 -11.11 3.85
C TYR A 122 26.65 -11.91 3.69
N ALA A 123 25.93 -11.72 2.59
CA ALA A 123 24.71 -12.46 2.31
C ALA A 123 24.98 -13.97 2.21
N PHE A 124 26.12 -14.40 1.66
CA PHE A 124 26.50 -15.81 1.64
C PHE A 124 27.00 -16.32 2.99
N ALA A 125 27.44 -15.46 3.91
CA ALA A 125 27.85 -15.89 5.25
C ALA A 125 26.65 -16.25 6.14
N ASP A 126 25.55 -15.51 6.03
CA ASP A 126 24.31 -15.77 6.78
C ASP A 126 23.47 -16.88 6.10
N PRO A 127 23.08 -17.96 6.80
CA PRO A 127 22.26 -19.04 6.23
C PRO A 127 20.93 -18.56 5.61
N TYR A 128 20.26 -17.58 6.23
CA TYR A 128 18.97 -17.07 5.78
C TYR A 128 19.10 -16.26 4.48
N LEU A 129 20.10 -15.39 4.43
CA LEU A 129 20.37 -14.58 3.25
C LEU A 129 20.94 -15.43 2.13
N ARG A 130 21.75 -16.45 2.44
CA ARG A 130 22.28 -17.40 1.47
C ARG A 130 21.17 -18.08 0.68
N GLU A 131 20.12 -18.58 1.35
CA GLU A 131 18.97 -19.19 0.69
C GLU A 131 18.28 -18.18 -0.25
N SER A 132 18.11 -16.94 0.22
CA SER A 132 17.54 -15.87 -0.58
C SER A 132 18.38 -15.52 -1.81
N MET A 133 19.70 -15.48 -1.68
CA MET A 133 20.62 -15.25 -2.79
C MET A 133 20.55 -16.37 -3.83
N HIS A 134 20.48 -17.63 -3.40
CA HIS A 134 20.28 -18.77 -4.30
C HIS A 134 18.95 -18.65 -5.05
N TYR A 135 17.86 -18.28 -4.36
CA TYR A 135 16.55 -18.06 -4.99
C TYR A 135 16.60 -17.05 -6.15
N PHE A 136 17.36 -15.95 -6.00
CA PHE A 136 17.49 -14.94 -7.05
C PHE A 136 18.45 -15.35 -8.16
N LEU A 137 19.51 -16.09 -7.84
CA LEU A 137 20.43 -16.67 -8.81
C LEU A 137 19.73 -17.67 -9.73
N GLU A 138 18.94 -18.59 -9.18
CA GLU A 138 18.23 -19.63 -9.94
C GLU A 138 17.19 -19.07 -10.92
N ARG A 139 16.74 -17.83 -10.70
CA ARG A 139 15.76 -17.14 -11.56
C ARG A 139 16.38 -16.11 -12.51
N ASP A 140 17.72 -16.05 -12.60
CA ASP A 140 18.44 -15.01 -13.35
C ASP A 140 18.02 -13.58 -12.97
N ARG A 141 17.61 -13.39 -11.71
CA ARG A 141 17.17 -12.10 -11.15
C ARG A 141 18.25 -11.43 -10.30
N LEU A 142 19.38 -12.09 -10.05
CA LEU A 142 20.50 -11.50 -9.31
C LEU A 142 21.50 -10.86 -10.26
N ILE A 143 21.81 -9.59 -10.03
CA ILE A 143 22.87 -8.85 -10.72
C ILE A 143 23.94 -8.47 -9.71
N ILE A 144 25.15 -8.97 -9.93
CA ILE A 144 26.31 -8.65 -9.10
C ILE A 144 27.06 -7.50 -9.77
N LYS A 145 27.26 -6.40 -9.06
CA LYS A 145 28.05 -5.25 -9.53
C LYS A 145 29.26 -5.01 -8.64
N ASP A 146 30.28 -4.38 -9.22
CA ASP A 146 31.43 -3.94 -8.44
C ASP A 146 30.99 -2.89 -7.42
N SER A 147 31.35 -3.12 -6.16
CA SER A 147 31.10 -2.27 -5.00
C SER A 147 31.56 -0.82 -5.15
N GLN A 148 32.49 -0.53 -6.09
CA GLN A 148 32.99 0.82 -6.31
C GLN A 148 32.04 1.72 -7.10
N ILE A 149 31.03 1.14 -7.75
CA ILE A 149 30.08 1.91 -8.54
C ILE A 149 29.01 2.46 -7.60
N PHE A 150 28.89 3.79 -7.55
CA PHE A 150 27.78 4.46 -6.88
C PHE A 150 26.49 3.98 -7.54
N LEU A 151 25.78 3.10 -6.83
CA LEU A 151 24.58 2.42 -7.29
C LEU A 151 23.43 3.36 -7.77
N PRO A 152 23.26 4.62 -7.32
CA PRO A 152 22.18 5.49 -7.81
C PRO A 152 22.15 5.70 -9.31
N ASP A 153 23.32 5.82 -9.94
CA ASP A 153 23.40 6.08 -11.39
C ASP A 153 23.15 4.81 -12.21
N VAL A 154 22.97 3.67 -11.53
CA VAL A 154 23.14 2.33 -12.09
C VAL A 154 21.95 1.42 -11.76
N VAL A 155 21.16 1.77 -10.74
CA VAL A 155 19.89 1.12 -10.41
C VAL A 155 18.81 1.70 -11.31
N LYS A 156 18.24 0.83 -12.14
CA LYS A 156 17.10 1.17 -13.00
C LYS A 156 15.78 1.11 -12.20
N PRO A 157 14.69 1.70 -12.70
CA PRO A 157 13.40 1.67 -12.01
C PRO A 157 12.87 0.26 -11.68
N ASP A 158 13.24 -0.74 -12.48
CA ASP A 158 12.86 -2.16 -12.30
C ASP A 158 13.84 -2.95 -11.41
N GLN A 159 14.71 -2.27 -10.68
CA GLN A 159 15.77 -2.88 -9.89
C GLN A 159 15.71 -2.44 -8.42
N CYS A 160 15.97 -3.39 -7.52
CA CYS A 160 16.16 -3.14 -6.10
C CYS A 160 17.62 -3.41 -5.75
N SER A 161 18.23 -2.52 -4.98
CA SER A 161 19.63 -2.63 -4.59
C SER A 161 19.81 -2.71 -3.09
N VAL A 162 20.76 -3.55 -2.65
CA VAL A 162 21.26 -3.51 -1.27
C VAL A 162 22.36 -2.49 -1.14
N GLN A 163 22.22 -1.61 -0.16
CA GLN A 163 23.24 -0.65 0.25
C GLN A 163 23.20 -0.44 1.76
N HIS A 164 24.28 0.13 2.30
CA HIS A 164 24.29 0.65 3.65
C HIS A 164 23.20 1.73 3.82
N SER A 165 22.43 1.65 4.91
CA SER A 165 21.32 2.56 5.20
C SER A 165 21.75 4.03 5.17
N THR A 166 22.92 4.35 5.71
CA THR A 166 23.49 5.70 5.70
C THR A 166 23.72 6.24 4.29
N SER A 167 24.21 5.41 3.37
CA SER A 167 24.39 5.76 1.95
C SER A 167 23.04 6.06 1.30
N SER A 168 22.05 5.19 1.52
CA SER A 168 20.69 5.37 1.00
C SER A 168 20.04 6.66 1.51
N TYR A 169 20.21 6.98 2.80
CA TYR A 169 19.69 8.22 3.40
C TYR A 169 20.36 9.45 2.81
N TYR A 170 21.67 9.39 2.61
CA TYR A 170 22.41 10.48 2.00
C TYR A 170 22.02 10.72 0.54
N MET A 171 21.73 9.66 -0.22
CA MET A 171 21.23 9.74 -1.60
C MET A 171 19.84 10.38 -1.66
N ASN A 172 18.94 9.98 -0.76
CA ASN A 172 17.63 10.61 -0.64
C ASN A 172 17.73 12.08 -0.22
N TYR A 173 18.58 12.41 0.75
CA TYR A 173 18.84 13.80 1.13
C TYR A 173 19.36 14.63 -0.06
N LYS A 174 20.29 14.08 -0.84
CA LYS A 174 20.82 14.76 -2.04
C LYS A 174 19.75 14.96 -3.11
N SER A 175 18.93 13.95 -3.40
CA SER A 175 17.85 14.07 -4.40
C SER A 175 16.77 15.05 -3.95
N VAL A 176 16.35 15.01 -2.68
CA VAL A 176 15.40 16.00 -2.13
C VAL A 176 15.97 17.42 -2.22
N LYS A 177 17.26 17.62 -1.91
CA LYS A 177 17.90 18.94 -2.00
C LYS A 177 18.00 19.45 -3.44
N LYS A 178 18.21 18.56 -4.41
CA LYS A 178 18.42 18.89 -5.82
C LYS A 178 17.10 19.04 -6.58
N ASP A 179 16.24 18.03 -6.47
CA ASP A 179 15.05 17.83 -7.29
C ASP A 179 13.75 18.06 -6.50
N GLY A 180 13.84 18.25 -5.17
CA GLY A 180 12.68 18.44 -4.30
C GLY A 180 11.92 17.15 -3.96
N ILE A 181 12.35 16.00 -4.48
CA ILE A 181 11.72 14.69 -4.28
C ILE A 181 12.77 13.60 -4.01
N PRO A 182 12.50 12.62 -3.13
CA PRO A 182 13.40 11.49 -2.95
C PRO A 182 13.32 10.56 -4.16
N GLN A 183 14.47 10.10 -4.64
CA GLN A 183 14.55 9.19 -5.79
C GLN A 183 14.40 7.71 -5.41
N PHE A 184 14.69 7.34 -4.16
CA PHE A 184 14.68 5.95 -3.73
C PHE A 184 13.71 5.73 -2.58
N HIS A 185 12.99 4.61 -2.62
CA HIS A 185 12.34 4.05 -1.45
C HIS A 185 13.34 3.22 -0.66
N VAL A 186 13.44 3.45 0.65
CA VAL A 186 14.25 2.61 1.54
C VAL A 186 13.32 1.62 2.24
N ALA A 187 13.56 0.33 2.01
CA ALA A 187 12.82 -0.74 2.64
C ALA A 187 12.84 -0.62 4.18
N GLN A 188 11.69 -0.87 4.79
CA GLN A 188 11.55 -0.81 6.26
C GLN A 188 12.29 -1.93 6.96
N VAL A 189 12.26 -3.15 6.39
CA VAL A 189 12.96 -4.30 6.94
C VAL A 189 14.39 -4.29 6.42
N PRO A 190 15.40 -4.20 7.31
CA PRO A 190 16.78 -4.17 6.88
C PRO A 190 17.18 -5.52 6.27
N PHE A 191 17.92 -5.48 5.16
CA PHE A 191 18.42 -6.68 4.48
C PHE A 191 19.31 -7.54 5.39
N ASN A 192 20.16 -6.89 6.19
CA ASN A 192 20.94 -7.51 7.25
C ASN A 192 21.06 -6.52 8.42
N SER A 193 21.55 -6.96 9.57
CA SER A 193 21.97 -6.03 10.63
C SER A 193 23.43 -5.67 10.39
N PRO A 194 23.74 -4.53 9.72
CA PRO A 194 25.13 -4.19 9.46
C PRO A 194 25.81 -3.81 10.77
N PHE A 195 26.98 -4.39 11.02
CA PHE A 195 27.88 -3.90 12.04
C PHE A 195 29.18 -3.45 11.38
N VAL A 196 29.56 -2.19 11.64
CA VAL A 196 30.92 -1.73 11.35
C VAL A 196 31.75 -2.12 12.56
N SER A 197 32.81 -2.90 12.34
CA SER A 197 33.72 -3.31 13.40
C SER A 197 35.17 -3.06 12.98
N TRP A 198 36.01 -2.78 13.96
CA TRP A 198 37.45 -2.80 13.73
C TRP A 198 37.97 -4.21 13.81
N TYR A 199 38.69 -4.62 12.78
CA TYR A 199 39.35 -5.91 12.73
C TYR A 199 40.81 -5.77 13.18
N PHE A 200 41.21 -6.61 14.14
CA PHE A 200 42.60 -6.77 14.55
C PHE A 200 43.03 -8.21 14.27
N LYS A 201 44.15 -8.39 13.54
CA LYS A 201 44.65 -9.71 13.13
C LYS A 201 44.87 -10.66 14.31
N LYS A 202 45.30 -10.14 15.47
CA LYS A 202 45.46 -10.89 16.72
C LYS A 202 45.01 -10.03 17.90
N PRO A 203 44.44 -10.63 18.97
CA PRO A 203 44.18 -9.92 20.21
C PRO A 203 45.48 -9.35 20.78
N ASN A 204 45.47 -8.06 21.07
CA ASN A 204 46.58 -7.36 21.71
C ASN A 204 46.03 -6.26 22.66
N LEU A 205 46.92 -5.65 23.44
CA LEU A 205 46.55 -4.61 24.40
C LEU A 205 45.77 -3.45 23.76
N ILE A 206 46.10 -3.08 22.52
CA ILE A 206 45.41 -2.02 21.77
C ILE A 206 43.98 -2.43 21.45
N SER A 207 43.78 -3.65 20.94
CA SER A 207 42.45 -4.16 20.58
C SER A 207 41.52 -4.27 21.79
N THR A 208 42.04 -4.66 22.96
CA THR A 208 41.28 -4.72 24.21
C THR A 208 40.88 -3.33 24.68
N LYS A 209 41.85 -2.40 24.74
CA LYS A 209 41.58 -1.00 25.10
C LYS A 209 40.62 -0.32 24.13
N MET A 210 40.74 -0.60 22.84
CA MET A 210 39.83 -0.07 21.81
C MET A 210 38.41 -0.58 22.06
N ARG A 211 38.22 -1.89 22.28
CA ARG A 211 36.90 -2.47 22.58
C ARG A 211 36.27 -1.83 23.83
N GLU A 212 37.03 -1.67 24.90
CA GLU A 212 36.56 -1.02 26.13
C GLU A 212 36.17 0.44 25.91
N ASN A 213 37.00 1.21 25.20
CA ASN A 213 36.70 2.61 24.90
C ASN A 213 35.46 2.75 24.03
N VAL A 214 35.25 1.83 23.10
CA VAL A 214 34.10 1.84 22.20
C VAL A 214 32.83 1.51 22.95
N ALA A 215 32.88 0.51 23.83
CA ALA A 215 31.78 0.22 24.74
C ALA A 215 31.39 1.47 25.55
N ARG A 216 32.38 2.18 26.14
CA ARG A 216 32.13 3.44 26.85
C ARG A 216 31.51 4.53 25.97
N VAL A 217 31.97 4.67 24.73
CA VAL A 217 31.41 5.64 23.76
C VAL A 217 29.96 5.30 23.41
N MET A 218 29.63 4.00 23.25
CA MET A 218 28.26 3.54 23.05
C MET A 218 27.40 3.79 24.28
N ASP A 219 27.87 3.40 25.47
CA ASP A 219 27.15 3.55 26.76
C ASP A 219 26.89 5.02 27.11
N SER A 220 27.81 5.93 26.73
CA SER A 220 27.63 7.37 26.93
C SER A 220 26.61 8.01 25.99
N GLY A 221 26.11 7.28 24.98
CA GLY A 221 25.25 7.81 23.92
C GLY A 221 25.98 8.71 22.91
N MET A 222 27.29 8.90 23.06
CA MET A 222 28.09 9.75 22.19
C MET A 222 28.11 9.23 20.74
N ALA A 223 28.17 7.91 20.55
CA ALA A 223 28.06 7.31 19.22
C ALA A 223 26.73 7.67 18.52
N MET A 224 25.62 7.62 19.27
CA MET A 224 24.30 7.97 18.76
C MET A 224 24.22 9.45 18.39
N ARG A 225 24.81 10.32 19.21
CA ARG A 225 24.90 11.75 18.92
C ARG A 225 25.71 12.01 17.65
N PHE A 226 26.89 11.41 17.51
CA PHE A 226 27.68 11.51 16.28
C PHE A 226 26.90 11.02 15.06
N TYR A 227 26.16 9.92 15.19
CA TYR A 227 25.32 9.42 14.11
C TYR A 227 24.25 10.44 13.72
N LYS A 228 23.50 10.98 14.67
CA LYS A 228 22.47 12.01 14.42
C LYS A 228 23.02 13.29 13.81
N ASP A 229 24.21 13.72 14.24
CA ASP A 229 24.83 14.95 13.78
C ASP A 229 25.40 14.82 12.34
N ASN A 230 25.72 13.60 11.89
CA ASN A 230 26.39 13.37 10.61
C ASN A 230 25.53 12.65 9.56
N VAL A 231 24.47 11.95 9.97
CA VAL A 231 23.56 11.23 9.06
C VAL A 231 22.31 12.08 8.83
N PRO A 232 21.99 12.43 7.58
CA PRO A 232 20.80 13.22 7.30
C PRO A 232 19.53 12.46 7.71
N PRO A 233 18.45 13.17 8.04
CA PRO A 233 17.18 12.54 8.37
C PRO A 233 16.64 11.73 7.19
N LEU A 234 15.92 10.66 7.49
CA LEU A 234 15.24 9.87 6.48
C LEU A 234 14.02 10.64 5.98
N TYR A 235 13.96 10.95 4.68
CA TYR A 235 12.75 11.51 4.08
C TYR A 235 11.82 10.37 3.68
N LYS A 236 10.59 10.39 4.19
CA LYS A 236 9.51 9.53 3.74
C LYS A 236 8.52 10.34 2.90
N VAL A 237 8.13 9.77 1.77
CA VAL A 237 6.99 10.27 1.00
C VAL A 237 5.75 9.70 1.66
N LYS A 238 4.90 10.56 2.24
CA LYS A 238 3.55 10.14 2.63
C LYS A 238 2.62 10.18 1.41
N GLU A 239 1.57 9.36 1.44
CA GLU A 239 0.56 9.21 0.36
C GLU A 239 0.00 10.54 -0.18
N GLU A 240 0.05 11.63 0.61
CA GLU A 240 -0.42 12.97 0.22
C GLU A 240 0.64 13.86 -0.45
N SER A 241 1.74 13.32 -0.99
CA SER A 241 2.84 14.07 -1.61
C SER A 241 3.58 15.06 -0.68
N LYS A 242 3.29 15.03 0.62
CA LYS A 242 4.08 15.76 1.62
C LYS A 242 5.30 14.93 1.98
N ILE A 243 6.46 15.54 1.76
CA ILE A 243 7.74 15.00 2.19
C ILE A 243 7.90 15.37 3.66
N GLU A 244 7.89 14.36 4.53
CA GLU A 244 8.17 14.54 5.95
C GLU A 244 9.55 13.96 6.26
N ALA A 245 10.36 14.75 6.97
CA ALA A 245 11.58 14.25 7.58
C ALA A 245 11.17 13.37 8.76
N GLN A 246 11.44 12.08 8.67
CA GLN A 246 11.28 11.16 9.79
C GLN A 246 12.43 11.37 10.78
N SER A 247 12.11 11.43 12.06
CA SER A 247 13.12 11.49 13.11
C SER A 247 13.94 10.20 13.11
N LEU A 248 15.26 10.31 13.30
CA LEU A 248 16.15 9.15 13.38
C LEU A 248 15.83 8.24 14.59
N ASP A 249 15.18 8.78 15.61
CA ASP A 249 14.77 8.03 16.82
C ASP A 249 13.71 6.97 16.54
N GLU A 250 12.90 7.13 15.49
CA GLU A 250 11.90 6.13 15.09
C GLU A 250 12.47 4.99 14.25
N VAL A 251 13.67 5.17 13.69
CA VAL A 251 14.30 4.23 12.75
C VAL A 251 15.28 3.30 13.46
N ILE A 252 15.80 3.73 14.60
CA ILE A 252 16.77 2.98 15.41
C ILE A 252 16.00 2.22 16.50
N ILE A 253 15.32 1.15 16.12
CA ILE A 253 14.75 0.14 17.03
C ILE A 253 15.24 -1.23 16.59
#